data_AF-A0A1J3EPC2-F1
#
_entry.id   AF-A0A1J3EPC2-F1
#
_cell.length_a   1.000
_cell.length_b   1.000
_cell.length_c   1.000
_cell.angle_alpha   90.00
_cell.angle_beta   90.00
_cell.angle_gamma   90.00
#
_symmetry.space_group_name_H-M   'P 1'
#
loop_
_entity.id
_entity.type
_entity.pdbx_description
1 polymer ?
#
loop_
_entity_poly.entity_id
_entity_poly.type
_entity_poly.pdbx_seq_one_letter_code
_entity_poly.pdbx_strand_id
1 'polypeptide(L)'
;EGREWDDKKRSSILNVRLYLQNGSSRLNQARRNLLDRSQWHASRILNITSQIREFQALSSIKDIPVIPVILSPMSDTNYDSEIKRSDLRSLPISLRQILKSSFNESQLQAISVAIGSSNLTKDFDISLIQGPPGTGKTRTIVAIISGLLASVSRKTGDNGNSEQVHSSSTTSRQRMNPNVAISRVWQDAALAKQLDDDGETNKKIGEKIGRGRVLICAQSNAAVDELVSRISSLGIYGRDGKMFKPYLVRVGNAKTVHPNSMPFFLDTLVDQRLAEEKMRINKAKNNKAEDSSALLR
;
A
#
# COMPACT_ATOMS: atom_id res chain seq x y z
N GLU A 1 -19.25 -10.51 3.29
CA GLU A 1 -19.28 -10.45 4.77
C GLU A 1 -20.09 -9.22 5.16
N GLY A 2 -21.14 -9.39 5.95
CA GLY A 2 -21.94 -8.30 6.51
C GLY A 2 -22.61 -8.87 7.76
N ARG A 3 -22.19 -8.39 8.93
CA ARG A 3 -22.75 -8.80 10.23
C ARG A 3 -23.57 -7.64 10.75
N GLU A 4 -24.89 -7.75 10.71
CA GLU A 4 -25.76 -6.94 11.56
C GLU A 4 -25.81 -7.59 12.95
N TRP A 5 -25.58 -6.77 13.98
CA TRP A 5 -25.63 -7.17 15.38
C TRP A 5 -27.01 -6.82 15.92
N ASP A 6 -27.75 -7.80 16.41
CA ASP A 6 -29.03 -7.61 17.10
C ASP A 6 -28.91 -8.14 18.54
N ASP A 7 -29.11 -7.26 19.51
CA ASP A 7 -28.52 -7.31 20.86
C ASP A 7 -29.31 -8.14 21.89
N LYS A 8 -30.24 -9.03 21.48
CA LYS A 8 -31.09 -9.76 22.44
C LYS A 8 -31.13 -11.29 22.33
N LYS A 9 -30.45 -11.89 21.36
CA LYS A 9 -30.06 -13.31 21.36
C LYS A 9 -28.72 -13.37 20.64
N ARG A 10 -27.71 -14.07 21.20
CA ARG A 10 -26.43 -14.32 20.51
C ARG A 10 -26.62 -15.28 19.32
N SER A 11 -27.49 -14.95 18.37
CA SER A 11 -27.64 -15.66 17.11
C SER A 11 -26.70 -15.01 16.10
N SER A 12 -25.59 -15.68 15.78
CA SER A 12 -24.80 -15.32 14.60
C SER A 12 -25.59 -15.74 13.36
N ILE A 13 -25.98 -14.78 12.52
CA ILE A 13 -26.62 -15.07 11.24
C ILE A 13 -25.53 -15.44 10.23
N LEU A 14 -25.59 -16.66 9.69
CA LEU A 14 -24.70 -17.13 8.62
C LEU A 14 -25.49 -17.19 7.31
N ASN A 15 -25.18 -16.29 6.39
CA ASN A 15 -25.71 -16.34 5.02
C ASN A 15 -24.88 -17.32 4.18
N VAL A 16 -25.45 -18.47 3.85
CA VAL A 16 -24.83 -19.49 2.99
C VAL A 16 -25.54 -19.54 1.65
N ARG A 17 -24.80 -19.34 0.55
CA ARG A 17 -25.31 -19.59 -0.80
C ARG A 17 -24.93 -21.02 -1.19
N LEU A 18 -25.93 -21.87 -1.37
CA LEU A 18 -25.76 -23.26 -1.76
C LEU A 18 -26.02 -23.41 -3.26
N TYR A 19 -25.12 -24.10 -3.95
CA TYR A 19 -25.35 -24.52 -5.34
C TYR A 19 -25.55 -26.03 -5.35
N LEU A 20 -26.82 -26.45 -5.46
CA LEU A 20 -27.21 -27.86 -5.49
C LEU A 20 -27.49 -28.25 -6.94
N GLN A 21 -26.54 -28.89 -7.62
CA GLN A 21 -26.77 -29.38 -8.98
C GLN A 21 -27.78 -30.52 -9.01
N ASN A 22 -28.67 -30.50 -10.01
CA ASN A 22 -29.59 -31.59 -10.29
C ASN A 22 -28.78 -32.75 -10.91
N GLY A 23 -28.73 -33.90 -10.23
CA GLY A 23 -28.00 -35.07 -10.74
C GLY A 23 -27.43 -35.98 -9.65
N SER A 24 -27.26 -35.47 -8.43
CA SER A 24 -26.87 -36.27 -7.27
C SER A 24 -28.08 -36.57 -6.39
N SER A 25 -28.37 -37.86 -6.16
CA SER A 25 -29.42 -38.31 -5.23
C SER A 25 -29.23 -37.72 -3.84
N ARG A 26 -27.98 -37.59 -3.39
CA ARG A 26 -27.59 -36.96 -2.11
C ARG A 26 -27.91 -35.47 -2.08
N LEU A 27 -27.62 -34.72 -3.15
CA LEU A 27 -27.93 -33.28 -3.21
C LEU A 27 -29.44 -33.04 -3.28
N ASN A 28 -30.18 -33.91 -3.97
CA ASN A 28 -31.64 -33.87 -4.01
C ASN A 28 -32.25 -34.12 -2.62
N GLN A 29 -31.70 -35.08 -1.86
CA GLN A 29 -32.11 -35.32 -0.47
C GLN A 29 -31.78 -34.12 0.43
N ALA A 30 -30.59 -33.52 0.30
CA ALA A 30 -30.23 -32.31 1.02
C ALA A 30 -31.19 -31.15 0.71
N ARG A 31 -31.58 -30.97 -0.56
CA ARG A 31 -32.58 -29.96 -0.96
C ARG A 31 -33.93 -30.16 -0.29
N ARG A 32 -34.42 -31.40 -0.21
CA ARG A 32 -35.70 -31.72 0.47
C ARG A 32 -35.66 -31.43 1.97
N ASN A 33 -34.48 -31.50 2.58
CA ASN A 33 -34.30 -31.24 4.00
C ASN A 33 -33.98 -29.77 4.32
N LEU A 34 -33.77 -28.90 3.32
CA LEU A 34 -33.60 -27.45 3.48
C LEU A 34 -34.95 -26.77 3.70
N LEU A 35 -35.55 -27.05 4.85
CA LEU A 35 -36.81 -26.45 5.28
C LEU A 35 -36.55 -25.41 6.37
N ASP A 36 -37.49 -24.47 6.54
CA ASP A 36 -37.45 -23.53 7.65
C ASP A 36 -37.36 -24.29 8.98
N ARG A 37 -36.48 -23.81 9.86
CA ARG A 37 -36.23 -24.39 11.20
C ARG A 37 -35.67 -25.82 11.20
N SER A 38 -35.20 -26.33 10.07
CA SER A 38 -34.46 -27.58 10.02
C SER A 38 -33.14 -27.50 10.79
N GLN A 39 -32.73 -28.60 11.42
CA GLN A 39 -31.47 -28.68 12.17
C GLN A 39 -30.36 -29.26 11.29
N TRP A 40 -29.24 -28.55 11.22
CA TRP A 40 -28.10 -28.92 10.40
C TRP A 40 -26.84 -29.05 11.25
N HIS A 41 -26.10 -30.13 11.01
CA HIS A 41 -24.77 -30.31 11.57
C HIS A 41 -23.76 -29.93 10.48
N ALA A 42 -22.86 -29.00 10.80
CA ALA A 42 -21.81 -28.56 9.91
C ALA A 42 -20.44 -28.72 10.58
N SER A 43 -19.47 -29.20 9.83
CA SER A 43 -18.06 -29.29 10.26
C SER A 43 -17.19 -28.48 9.30
N ARG A 44 -16.23 -27.74 9.86
CA ARG A 44 -15.23 -27.04 9.04
C ARG A 44 -14.23 -28.05 8.52
N ILE A 45 -14.13 -28.16 7.20
CA ILE A 45 -13.13 -29.03 6.55
C ILE A 45 -11.79 -28.30 6.49
N LEU A 46 -11.67 -27.27 5.64
CA LEU A 46 -10.44 -26.50 5.47
C LEU A 46 -10.72 -25.09 4.91
N ASN A 47 -9.73 -24.22 4.95
CA ASN A 47 -9.79 -22.89 4.33
C ASN A 47 -9.07 -22.94 2.97
N ILE A 48 -9.81 -22.71 1.87
CA ILE A 48 -9.28 -22.70 0.49
C ILE A 48 -8.83 -21.32 -0.02
N THR A 49 -8.83 -20.29 0.83
CA THR A 49 -8.56 -18.91 0.39
C THR A 49 -7.18 -18.76 -0.26
N SER A 50 -6.14 -19.42 0.27
CA SER A 50 -4.78 -19.35 -0.29
C SER A 50 -4.72 -20.01 -1.67
N GLN A 51 -5.30 -21.19 -1.81
CA GLN A 51 -5.34 -21.95 -3.06
C GLN A 51 -6.11 -21.19 -4.15
N ILE A 52 -7.23 -20.55 -3.79
CA ILE A 52 -7.98 -19.70 -4.72
C ILE A 52 -7.12 -18.54 -5.21
N ARG A 53 -6.35 -17.87 -4.32
CA ARG A 53 -5.48 -16.75 -4.71
C ARG A 53 -4.34 -17.20 -5.62
N GLU A 54 -3.71 -18.33 -5.33
CA GLU A 54 -2.68 -18.93 -6.18
C GLU A 54 -3.24 -19.28 -7.57
N PHE A 55 -4.40 -19.93 -7.61
CA PHE A 55 -5.08 -20.26 -8.85
C PHE A 55 -5.48 -19.03 -9.65
N GLN A 56 -5.97 -17.97 -8.99
CA GLN A 56 -6.29 -16.70 -9.64
C GLN A 56 -5.05 -16.04 -10.24
N ALA A 57 -3.94 -15.97 -9.49
CA ALA A 57 -2.69 -15.41 -9.97
C ALA A 57 -2.14 -16.18 -11.19
N LEU A 58 -2.24 -17.51 -11.16
CA LEU A 58 -1.87 -18.37 -12.28
C LEU A 58 -2.82 -18.20 -13.49
N SER A 59 -4.12 -18.02 -13.24
CA SER A 59 -5.10 -17.79 -14.30
C SER A 59 -4.89 -16.46 -15.01
N SER A 60 -4.42 -15.44 -14.29
CA SER A 60 -4.07 -14.12 -14.84
C SER A 60 -2.62 -14.02 -15.32
N ILE A 61 -1.91 -15.15 -15.46
CA ILE A 61 -0.46 -15.14 -15.75
C ILE A 61 -0.15 -14.33 -17.02
N LYS A 62 -0.99 -14.42 -18.06
CA LYS A 62 -0.79 -13.71 -19.34
C LYS A 62 -0.77 -12.19 -19.23
N ASP A 63 -1.39 -11.63 -18.19
CA ASP A 63 -1.48 -10.18 -17.97
C ASP A 63 -0.32 -9.64 -17.10
N ILE A 64 0.53 -10.53 -16.57
CA ILE A 64 1.64 -10.16 -15.71
C ILE A 64 2.80 -9.69 -16.61
N PRO A 65 3.25 -8.42 -16.51
CA PRO A 65 4.29 -7.89 -17.41
C PRO A 65 5.60 -8.68 -17.32
N VAL A 66 5.96 -9.12 -16.11
CA VAL A 66 7.24 -9.77 -15.79
C VAL A 66 7.36 -11.24 -16.23
N ILE A 67 6.36 -11.81 -16.90
CA ILE A 67 6.34 -13.24 -17.25
C ILE A 67 7.49 -13.73 -18.12
N PRO A 68 7.94 -13.01 -19.16
CA PRO A 68 9.06 -13.47 -19.97
C PRO A 68 10.31 -13.73 -19.13
N VAL A 69 10.59 -12.87 -18.14
CA VAL A 69 11.73 -13.01 -17.23
C VAL A 69 11.51 -14.14 -16.22
N ILE A 70 10.28 -14.34 -15.74
CA ILE A 70 9.95 -15.45 -14.82
C ILE A 70 10.08 -16.82 -15.51
N LEU A 71 9.59 -16.96 -16.75
CA LEU A 71 9.61 -18.23 -17.48
C LEU A 71 10.96 -18.54 -18.13
N SER A 72 11.75 -17.52 -18.44
CA SER A 72 13.04 -17.65 -19.12
C SER A 72 14.08 -16.72 -18.52
N PRO A 73 14.65 -17.06 -17.35
CA PRO A 73 15.59 -16.20 -16.63
C PRO A 73 16.96 -16.02 -17.31
N MET A 74 17.24 -16.71 -18.42
CA MET A 74 18.54 -16.70 -19.11
C MET A 74 18.65 -15.70 -20.28
N SER A 75 17.58 -15.00 -20.65
CA SER A 75 17.57 -14.13 -21.84
C SER A 75 18.16 -12.73 -21.63
N ASP A 76 18.47 -12.33 -20.40
CA ASP A 76 19.13 -11.06 -20.10
C ASP A 76 20.67 -11.20 -20.16
N THR A 77 21.20 -11.37 -21.38
CA THR A 77 22.64 -11.42 -21.67
C THR A 77 23.35 -10.07 -21.51
N ASN A 78 22.64 -8.99 -21.12
CA ASN A 78 23.21 -7.69 -20.75
C ASN A 78 23.81 -7.65 -19.33
N TYR A 79 23.98 -8.81 -18.68
CA TYR A 79 24.54 -8.90 -17.33
C TYR A 79 25.99 -8.37 -17.22
N ASP A 80 26.73 -8.34 -18.32
CA ASP A 80 28.19 -8.10 -18.30
C ASP A 80 28.64 -6.66 -18.65
N SER A 81 27.77 -5.82 -19.23
CA SER A 81 28.16 -4.48 -19.70
C SER A 81 27.71 -3.32 -18.77
N GLU A 82 26.77 -3.55 -17.84
CA GLU A 82 26.11 -2.51 -17.02
C GLU A 82 26.48 -2.50 -15.52
N ILE A 83 27.50 -3.25 -15.09
CA ILE A 83 28.18 -2.93 -13.80
C ILE A 83 28.85 -1.53 -13.88
N LYS A 84 28.97 -0.98 -15.09
CA LYS A 84 29.36 0.42 -15.31
C LYS A 84 28.24 1.39 -14.92
N ARG A 85 28.35 1.81 -13.66
CA ARG A 85 27.78 3.00 -12.99
C ARG A 85 26.48 2.74 -12.22
N SER A 86 26.67 1.98 -11.14
CA SER A 86 25.99 2.11 -9.85
C SER A 86 25.83 3.57 -9.42
N ASP A 87 24.79 4.23 -9.90
CA ASP A 87 24.61 5.65 -9.66
C ASP A 87 23.38 5.93 -8.79
N LEU A 88 23.62 5.83 -7.49
CA LEU A 88 22.97 6.66 -6.47
C LEU A 88 22.99 8.17 -6.84
N ARG A 89 23.63 8.61 -7.94
CA ARG A 89 23.47 9.97 -8.51
C ARG A 89 22.02 10.30 -8.87
N SER A 90 21.16 9.29 -9.06
CA SER A 90 19.73 9.51 -9.23
C SER A 90 19.04 9.98 -7.93
N LEU A 91 19.68 9.82 -6.77
CA LEU A 91 19.18 10.29 -5.50
C LEU A 91 19.68 11.70 -5.19
N PRO A 92 18.92 12.48 -4.38
CA PRO A 92 19.43 13.71 -3.78
C PRO A 92 20.73 13.49 -3.01
N ILE A 93 21.60 14.51 -3.03
CA ILE A 93 22.95 14.46 -2.43
C ILE A 93 22.90 14.06 -0.96
N SER A 94 21.99 14.67 -0.18
CA SER A 94 21.85 14.41 1.25
C SER A 94 21.49 12.96 1.55
N LEU A 95 20.52 12.40 0.84
CA LEU A 95 20.13 11.00 0.96
C LEU A 95 21.28 10.06 0.57
N ARG A 96 21.97 10.35 -0.54
CA ARG A 96 23.12 9.57 -0.99
C ARG A 96 24.24 9.52 0.05
N GLN A 97 24.56 10.66 0.68
CA GLN A 97 25.61 10.74 1.69
C GLN A 97 25.26 9.92 2.93
N ILE A 98 24.02 10.01 3.40
CA ILE A 98 23.56 9.28 4.58
C ILE A 98 23.56 7.78 4.32
N LEU A 99 23.06 7.34 3.16
CA LEU A 99 23.12 5.94 2.77
C LEU A 99 24.57 5.44 2.76
N LYS A 100 25.49 6.17 2.11
CA LYS A 100 26.92 5.82 2.07
C LYS A 100 27.57 5.71 3.45
N SER A 101 27.19 6.57 4.40
CA SER A 101 27.72 6.53 5.77
C SER A 101 27.11 5.40 6.62
N SER A 102 25.91 4.94 6.29
CA SER A 102 25.10 4.06 7.15
C SER A 102 25.10 2.58 6.73
N PHE A 103 25.57 2.27 5.52
CA PHE A 103 25.51 0.94 4.93
C PHE A 103 26.88 0.51 4.41
N ASN A 104 27.13 -0.80 4.41
CA ASN A 104 28.36 -1.35 3.83
C ASN A 104 28.27 -1.42 2.30
N GLU A 105 29.39 -1.74 1.65
CA GLU A 105 29.49 -1.74 0.18
C GLU A 105 28.48 -2.68 -0.50
N SER A 106 28.31 -3.91 0.01
CA SER A 106 27.39 -4.88 -0.60
C SER A 106 25.92 -4.46 -0.46
N GLN A 107 25.56 -3.85 0.67
CA GLN A 107 24.23 -3.29 0.88
C GLN A 107 24.00 -2.06 -0.02
N LEU A 108 25.00 -1.18 -0.17
CA LEU A 108 24.93 -0.02 -1.05
C LEU A 108 24.77 -0.43 -2.51
N GLN A 109 25.50 -1.45 -2.94
CA GLN A 109 25.35 -2.04 -4.26
C GLN A 109 23.92 -2.57 -4.46
N ALA A 110 23.41 -3.37 -3.52
CA ALA A 110 22.05 -3.89 -3.57
C ALA A 110 20.99 -2.79 -3.63
N ILE A 111 21.16 -1.71 -2.85
CA ILE A 111 20.27 -0.53 -2.89
C ILE A 111 20.36 0.14 -4.26
N SER A 112 21.57 0.36 -4.79
CA SER A 112 21.78 1.07 -6.06
C SER A 112 21.17 0.33 -7.25
N VAL A 113 21.26 -1.01 -7.27
CA VAL A 113 20.66 -1.85 -8.31
C VAL A 113 19.14 -1.79 -8.22
N ALA A 114 18.58 -1.97 -7.02
CA ALA A 114 17.12 -1.99 -6.83
C ALA A 114 16.43 -0.65 -7.16
N ILE A 115 17.12 0.48 -7.05
CA ILE A 115 16.57 1.82 -7.38
C ILE A 115 16.94 2.29 -8.78
N GLY A 116 18.01 1.74 -9.37
CA GLY A 116 18.71 2.29 -10.54
C GLY A 116 18.14 1.85 -11.88
N SER A 117 17.19 0.93 -11.86
CA SER A 117 16.52 0.35 -13.02
C SER A 117 15.69 1.36 -13.81
N SER A 118 16.36 2.12 -14.67
CA SER A 118 15.74 2.97 -15.69
C SER A 118 16.48 2.77 -17.02
N ASN A 119 16.57 1.53 -17.48
CA ASN A 119 16.79 1.30 -18.90
C ASN A 119 15.53 1.74 -19.64
N LEU A 120 15.67 2.78 -20.47
CA LEU A 120 14.57 3.45 -21.19
C LEU A 120 13.79 2.51 -22.14
N THR A 121 14.26 1.28 -22.31
CA THR A 121 13.78 0.26 -23.26
C THR A 121 13.07 -0.92 -22.60
N LYS A 122 13.09 -1.06 -21.26
CA LYS A 122 12.42 -2.15 -20.55
C LYS A 122 11.20 -1.63 -19.79
N ASP A 123 10.05 -2.28 -19.99
CA ASP A 123 8.79 -1.95 -19.30
C ASP A 123 8.79 -2.35 -17.82
N PHE A 124 9.69 -3.25 -17.40
CA PHE A 124 9.80 -3.76 -16.03
C PHE A 124 11.23 -4.27 -15.75
N ASP A 125 11.59 -4.35 -14.46
CA ASP A 125 12.86 -4.87 -14.00
C ASP A 125 12.67 -5.77 -12.76
N ILE A 126 13.53 -6.79 -12.61
CA ILE A 126 13.57 -7.71 -11.48
C ILE A 126 14.99 -7.73 -10.92
N SER A 127 15.12 -7.34 -9.66
CA SER A 127 16.38 -7.46 -8.92
C SER A 127 16.27 -8.53 -7.84
N LEU A 128 17.29 -9.39 -7.75
CA LEU A 128 17.42 -10.40 -6.69
C LEU A 128 18.48 -9.97 -5.69
N ILE A 129 18.10 -9.85 -4.42
CA ILE A 129 19.02 -9.51 -3.33
C ILE A 129 19.13 -10.71 -2.40
N GLN A 130 20.33 -11.30 -2.35
CA GLN A 130 20.62 -12.42 -1.46
C GLN A 130 21.40 -11.95 -0.24
N GLY A 131 21.06 -12.49 0.94
CA GLY A 131 21.76 -12.18 2.18
C GLY A 131 21.74 -13.35 3.17
N PRO A 132 22.91 -13.83 3.66
CA PRO A 132 23.01 -14.77 4.77
C PRO A 132 22.26 -14.33 6.04
N PRO A 133 22.04 -15.21 7.04
CA PRO A 133 21.45 -14.79 8.31
C PRO A 133 22.30 -13.69 8.97
N GLY A 134 21.64 -12.68 9.54
CA GLY A 134 22.31 -11.57 10.23
C GLY A 134 22.86 -10.44 9.34
N THR A 135 22.84 -10.53 8.01
CA THR A 135 23.45 -9.51 7.12
C THR A 135 22.62 -8.23 6.89
N GLY A 136 21.59 -8.01 7.71
CA GLY A 136 20.81 -6.77 7.68
C GLY A 136 19.82 -6.66 6.51
N LYS A 137 19.36 -7.77 5.92
CA LYS A 137 18.35 -7.78 4.82
C LYS A 137 17.19 -6.80 5.03
N THR A 138 16.53 -6.85 6.18
CA THR A 138 15.43 -5.93 6.51
C THR A 138 15.87 -4.47 6.50
N ARG A 139 17.07 -4.18 7.06
CA ARG A 139 17.63 -2.82 7.06
C ARG A 139 17.88 -2.33 5.63
N THR A 140 18.36 -3.20 4.75
CA THR A 140 18.55 -2.91 3.32
C THR A 140 17.22 -2.66 2.62
N ILE A 141 16.17 -3.44 2.90
CA ILE A 141 14.81 -3.22 2.35
C ILE A 141 14.29 -1.83 2.71
N VAL A 142 14.46 -1.38 3.95
CA VAL A 142 14.04 -0.03 4.40
C VAL A 142 14.77 1.08 3.63
N ALA A 143 16.05 0.90 3.33
CA ALA A 143 16.81 1.84 2.51
C ALA A 143 16.38 1.84 1.04
N ILE A 144 16.05 0.67 0.47
CA ILE A 144 15.49 0.56 -0.88
C ILE A 144 14.16 1.32 -0.96
N ILE A 145 13.28 1.17 0.02
CA ILE A 145 12.02 1.92 0.10
C ILE A 145 12.28 3.43 0.10
N SER A 146 13.27 3.88 0.90
CA SER A 146 13.69 5.29 0.96
C SER A 146 14.13 5.80 -0.42
N GLY A 147 14.98 5.02 -1.11
CA GLY A 147 15.48 5.36 -2.45
C GLY A 147 14.37 5.38 -3.50
N LEU A 148 13.48 4.38 -3.53
CA LEU A 148 12.37 4.31 -4.48
C LEU A 148 11.41 5.49 -4.31
N LEU A 149 11.03 5.81 -3.08
CA LEU A 149 10.14 6.95 -2.79
C LEU A 149 10.81 8.30 -3.13
N ALA A 150 12.13 8.41 -2.94
CA ALA A 150 12.88 9.58 -3.37
C ALA A 150 12.97 9.70 -4.90
N SER A 151 13.11 8.60 -5.63
CA SER A 151 13.28 8.60 -7.09
C SER A 151 12.02 8.95 -7.88
N VAL A 152 10.83 8.52 -7.44
CA VAL A 152 9.55 8.74 -8.18
C VAL A 152 9.21 10.23 -8.33
N SER A 153 9.70 11.07 -7.41
CA SER A 153 9.46 12.51 -7.40
C SER A 153 10.17 13.29 -8.52
N ARG A 154 11.07 12.68 -9.32
CA ARG A 154 11.77 13.36 -10.43
C ARG A 154 10.93 13.58 -11.70
N LYS A 155 9.85 12.82 -11.92
CA LYS A 155 9.14 12.83 -13.23
C LYS A 155 8.24 14.05 -13.48
N THR A 156 8.11 15.01 -12.55
CA THR A 156 7.17 16.14 -12.68
C THR A 156 7.80 17.53 -12.61
N GLY A 157 9.12 17.68 -12.62
CA GLY A 157 9.72 19.01 -12.46
C GLY A 157 11.18 19.07 -12.88
N ASP A 158 11.44 18.98 -14.18
CA ASP A 158 12.61 19.65 -14.76
C ASP A 158 12.40 19.84 -16.28
N ASN A 159 11.84 20.99 -16.63
CA ASN A 159 12.02 21.62 -17.94
C ASN A 159 11.78 23.12 -17.70
N GLY A 160 12.77 23.75 -17.06
CA GLY A 160 12.90 25.19 -17.09
C GLY A 160 13.31 25.63 -18.49
N ASN A 161 12.35 26.14 -19.25
CA ASN A 161 12.62 27.23 -20.19
C ASN A 161 11.43 28.18 -20.17
N SER A 162 11.75 29.41 -19.79
CA SER A 162 10.88 30.58 -19.80
C SER A 162 10.54 30.97 -21.23
N GLU A 163 9.31 30.71 -21.65
CA GLU A 163 8.62 31.56 -22.63
C GLU A 163 7.17 31.75 -22.21
N GLN A 164 6.79 33.02 -22.07
CA GLN A 164 5.42 33.44 -21.89
C GLN A 164 4.60 33.02 -23.12
N VAL A 165 3.69 32.08 -22.95
CA VAL A 165 2.60 31.87 -23.91
C VAL A 165 1.29 31.74 -23.14
N HIS A 166 0.48 32.79 -23.21
CA HIS A 166 -0.94 32.72 -22.90
C HIS A 166 -1.58 31.63 -23.78
N SER A 167 -1.92 30.49 -23.18
CA SER A 167 -2.80 29.52 -23.82
C SER A 167 -3.69 28.87 -22.78
N SER A 168 -4.94 29.33 -22.78
CA SER A 168 -6.10 28.66 -22.22
C SER A 168 -6.17 27.23 -22.76
N SER A 169 -5.77 26.24 -21.97
CA SER A 169 -5.87 24.83 -22.34
C SER A 169 -7.03 24.16 -21.61
N THR A 170 -8.11 24.07 -22.35
CA THR A 170 -9.21 23.12 -22.23
C THR A 170 -8.79 21.78 -21.64
N THR A 171 -9.47 21.39 -20.56
CA THR A 171 -9.42 20.06 -19.95
C THR A 171 -9.76 18.97 -20.96
N SER A 172 -8.74 18.28 -21.49
CA SER A 172 -8.90 16.95 -22.07
C SER A 172 -9.29 16.00 -20.93
N ARG A 173 -10.60 15.75 -20.80
CA ARG A 173 -11.18 14.76 -19.88
C ARG A 173 -10.80 13.35 -20.37
N GLN A 174 -9.60 12.89 -20.06
CA GLN A 174 -9.37 11.45 -19.99
C GLN A 174 -10.15 10.91 -18.79
N ARG A 175 -11.12 10.05 -19.09
CA ARG A 175 -12.03 9.42 -18.13
C ARG A 175 -11.20 8.47 -17.26
N MET A 176 -10.67 8.99 -16.15
CA MET A 176 -9.84 8.21 -15.22
C MET A 176 -10.66 7.09 -14.57
N ASN A 177 -10.03 5.93 -14.37
CA ASN A 177 -10.64 4.80 -13.68
C ASN A 177 -11.05 5.24 -12.25
N PRO A 178 -12.31 5.02 -11.83
CA PRO A 178 -12.81 5.47 -10.53
C PRO A 178 -11.98 4.95 -9.35
N ASN A 179 -11.42 3.74 -9.44
CA ASN A 179 -10.56 3.18 -8.38
C ASN A 179 -9.24 3.97 -8.22
N VAL A 180 -8.70 4.51 -9.31
CA VAL A 180 -7.48 5.34 -9.31
C VAL A 180 -7.79 6.72 -8.73
N ALA A 181 -8.95 7.29 -9.07
CA ALA A 181 -9.41 8.56 -8.51
C ALA A 181 -9.62 8.45 -6.98
N ILE A 182 -10.32 7.41 -6.51
CA ILE A 182 -10.52 7.14 -5.07
C ILE A 182 -9.18 6.97 -4.36
N SER A 183 -8.27 6.17 -4.92
CA SER A 183 -6.94 5.95 -4.35
C SER A 183 -6.13 7.24 -4.21
N ARG A 184 -6.31 8.20 -5.14
CA ARG A 184 -5.61 9.49 -5.12
C ARG A 184 -6.19 10.42 -4.06
N VAL A 185 -7.52 10.48 -3.94
CA VAL A 185 -8.21 11.22 -2.88
C VAL A 185 -7.80 10.70 -1.49
N TRP A 186 -7.69 9.38 -1.34
CA TRP A 186 -7.27 8.77 -0.07
C TRP A 186 -5.83 9.16 0.29
N GLN A 187 -4.93 9.22 -0.70
CA GLN A 187 -3.56 9.68 -0.49
C GLN A 187 -3.48 11.16 -0.10
N ASP A 188 -4.24 12.03 -0.79
CA ASP A 188 -4.22 13.47 -0.51
C ASP A 188 -4.69 13.76 0.91
N ALA A 189 -5.74 13.06 1.36
CA ALA A 189 -6.24 13.22 2.72
C ALA A 189 -5.33 12.60 3.79
N ALA A 190 -4.62 11.51 3.49
CA ALA A 190 -3.63 10.94 4.40
C ALA A 190 -2.47 11.92 4.66
N LEU A 191 -2.02 12.64 3.64
CA LEU A 191 -0.95 13.63 3.78
C LEU A 191 -1.41 14.92 4.44
N ALA A 192 -2.65 15.37 4.20
CA ALA A 192 -3.22 16.51 4.92
C ALA A 192 -3.15 16.29 6.44
N LYS A 193 -3.37 15.05 6.91
CA LYS A 193 -3.18 14.70 8.32
C LYS A 193 -1.73 14.78 8.79
N GLN A 194 -0.76 14.38 7.97
CA GLN A 194 0.65 14.46 8.35
C GLN A 194 1.11 15.92 8.53
N LEU A 195 0.56 16.84 7.73
CA LEU A 195 0.86 18.27 7.85
C LEU A 195 0.18 18.93 9.06
N ASP A 196 -0.92 18.36 9.57
CA ASP A 196 -1.62 18.85 10.77
C ASP A 196 -0.96 18.35 12.08
N ASP A 197 -0.22 17.22 12.05
CA ASP A 197 0.44 16.61 13.22
C ASP A 197 1.85 17.17 13.47
N ASP A 198 2.55 17.61 12.41
CA ASP A 198 3.82 18.32 12.50
C ASP A 198 3.56 19.82 12.79
N GLY A 199 3.42 20.15 14.08
CA GLY A 199 3.25 21.52 14.56
C GLY A 199 4.25 22.53 13.98
N GLU A 200 3.73 23.73 13.68
CA GLU A 200 4.41 24.95 13.24
C GLU A 200 5.94 24.92 13.22
N THR A 201 6.56 24.55 12.10
CA THR A 201 7.76 25.25 11.62
C THR A 201 8.02 24.98 10.13
N ASN A 202 8.08 26.08 9.38
CA ASN A 202 8.53 26.24 8.00
C ASN A 202 7.56 25.86 6.85
N LYS A 203 6.70 26.84 6.54
CA LYS A 203 6.25 27.12 5.16
C LYS A 203 7.44 27.27 4.21
N LYS A 204 7.52 26.43 3.17
CA LYS A 204 7.61 26.81 1.75
C LYS A 204 7.89 25.58 0.87
N ILE A 205 7.29 25.60 -0.33
CA ILE A 205 7.42 24.65 -1.46
C ILE A 205 6.56 23.39 -1.32
N GLY A 206 5.23 23.58 -1.35
CA GLY A 206 4.29 22.52 -1.72
C GLY A 206 4.31 22.29 -3.23
N GLU A 207 5.41 21.78 -3.76
CA GLU A 207 5.41 21.25 -5.13
C GLU A 207 4.47 20.05 -5.20
N LYS A 208 3.53 20.09 -6.15
CA LYS A 208 2.66 18.97 -6.55
C LYS A 208 3.51 17.85 -7.15
N ILE A 209 4.25 17.15 -6.29
CA ILE A 209 5.09 16.01 -6.66
C ILE A 209 4.19 14.79 -6.82
N GLY A 210 4.24 14.14 -7.98
CA GLY A 210 3.63 12.82 -8.17
C GLY A 210 4.20 11.83 -7.15
N ARG A 211 3.36 11.34 -6.22
CA ARG A 211 3.83 10.55 -5.09
C ARG A 211 3.81 9.05 -5.41
N GLY A 212 4.99 8.44 -5.37
CA GLY A 212 5.14 6.99 -5.51
C GLY A 212 4.50 6.23 -4.35
N ARG A 213 4.06 5.00 -4.62
CA ARG A 213 3.68 4.01 -3.61
C ARG A 213 4.58 2.80 -3.75
N VAL A 214 4.91 2.19 -2.62
CA VAL A 214 5.66 0.94 -2.58
C VAL A 214 4.79 -0.12 -1.92
N LEU A 215 4.52 -1.22 -2.63
CA LEU A 215 3.89 -2.39 -2.06
C LEU A 215 4.99 -3.29 -1.47
N ILE A 216 4.84 -3.68 -0.21
CA ILE A 216 5.78 -4.55 0.49
C ILE A 216 5.04 -5.84 0.84
N CYS A 217 5.59 -6.97 0.42
CA CYS A 217 5.04 -8.30 0.66
C CYS A 217 6.06 -9.18 1.39
N ALA A 218 5.58 -10.11 2.21
CA ALA A 218 6.39 -11.16 2.82
C ALA A 218 5.56 -12.45 2.95
N GLN A 219 6.25 -13.59 3.11
CA GLN A 219 5.61 -14.90 3.20
C GLN A 219 4.77 -15.10 4.48
N SER A 220 5.17 -14.48 5.59
CA SER A 220 4.51 -14.65 6.90
C SER A 220 4.05 -13.33 7.49
N ASN A 221 2.97 -13.36 8.27
CA ASN A 221 2.47 -12.18 8.98
C ASN A 221 3.53 -11.59 9.92
N ALA A 222 4.28 -12.43 10.64
CA ALA A 222 5.35 -11.98 11.53
C ALA A 222 6.43 -11.17 10.80
N ALA A 223 6.81 -11.57 9.58
CA ALA A 223 7.76 -10.81 8.77
C ALA A 223 7.19 -9.45 8.32
N VAL A 224 5.90 -9.40 7.96
CA VAL A 224 5.23 -8.14 7.64
C VAL A 224 5.18 -7.22 8.88
N ASP A 225 4.84 -7.77 10.04
CA ASP A 225 4.69 -7.00 11.28
C ASP A 225 6.05 -6.50 11.81
N GLU A 226 7.14 -7.24 11.57
CA GLU A 226 8.51 -6.78 11.84
C GLU A 226 8.87 -5.57 10.96
N LEU A 227 8.53 -5.60 9.67
CA LEU A 227 8.72 -4.46 8.76
C LEU A 227 7.88 -3.25 9.18
N VAL A 228 6.62 -3.47 9.55
CA VAL A 228 5.73 -2.40 10.04
C VAL A 228 6.30 -1.76 11.29
N SER A 229 6.72 -2.58 12.27
CA SER A 229 7.37 -2.11 13.50
C SER A 229 8.64 -1.30 13.19
N ARG A 230 9.48 -1.79 12.28
CA ARG A 230 10.74 -1.10 11.93
C ARG A 230 10.50 0.23 11.22
N ILE A 231 9.57 0.28 10.26
CA ILE A 231 9.24 1.51 9.52
C ILE A 231 8.56 2.53 10.43
N SER A 232 7.67 2.09 11.32
CA SER A 232 6.95 3.00 12.23
C SER A 232 7.83 3.56 13.36
N SER A 233 8.74 2.74 13.91
CA SER A 233 9.63 3.15 15.00
C SER A 233 10.83 3.94 14.51
N LEU A 234 11.55 3.46 13.49
CA LEU A 234 12.77 4.11 12.99
C LEU A 234 12.45 5.18 11.94
N GLY A 235 11.38 5.00 11.16
CA GLY A 235 11.14 5.82 9.98
C GLY A 235 11.96 5.39 8.77
N ILE A 236 11.89 6.19 7.72
CA ILE A 236 12.64 6.03 6.48
C ILE A 236 13.36 7.33 6.12
N TYR A 237 14.37 7.28 5.25
CA TYR A 237 15.09 8.48 4.84
C TYR A 237 14.32 9.24 3.74
N GLY A 238 14.14 10.53 3.96
CA GLY A 238 13.57 11.48 3.01
C GLY A 238 14.57 11.94 1.95
N ARG A 239 14.09 12.77 1.02
CA ARG A 239 14.91 13.38 -0.04
C ARG A 239 15.98 14.33 0.54
N ASP A 240 15.68 14.97 1.65
CA ASP A 240 16.59 15.82 2.41
C ASP A 240 17.58 15.02 3.26
N GLY A 241 17.46 13.68 3.27
CA GLY A 241 18.25 12.78 4.09
C GLY A 241 17.75 12.66 5.53
N LYS A 242 16.75 13.44 5.96
CA LYS A 242 16.20 13.32 7.32
C LYS A 242 15.28 12.11 7.41
N MET A 243 15.15 11.57 8.62
CA MET A 243 14.20 10.50 8.86
C MET A 243 12.79 11.08 8.97
N PHE A 244 11.82 10.43 8.33
CA PHE A 244 10.40 10.74 8.47
C PHE A 244 9.60 9.44 8.56
N LYS A 245 8.39 9.53 9.14
CA LYS A 245 7.46 8.40 9.21
C LYS A 245 6.54 8.45 7.99
N PRO A 246 6.62 7.47 7.07
CA PRO A 246 5.77 7.48 5.89
C PRO A 246 4.34 7.07 6.27
N TYR A 247 3.37 7.44 5.45
CA TYR A 247 2.03 6.88 5.57
C TYR A 247 2.08 5.37 5.29
N LEU A 248 1.77 4.58 6.31
CA LEU A 248 1.92 3.13 6.31
C LEU A 248 0.58 2.46 6.51
N VAL A 249 0.26 1.46 5.67
CA VAL A 249 -0.99 0.69 5.75
C VAL A 249 -0.67 -0.80 5.76
N ARG A 250 -1.11 -1.48 6.82
CA ARG A 250 -1.05 -2.94 6.98
C ARG A 250 -2.39 -3.54 6.53
N VAL A 251 -2.35 -4.38 5.49
CA VAL A 251 -3.53 -5.10 4.97
C VAL A 251 -3.44 -6.57 5.32
N GLY A 252 -4.50 -7.18 5.85
CA GLY A 252 -4.50 -8.59 6.24
C GLY A 252 -5.73 -9.02 7.03
N ASN A 253 -5.68 -10.21 7.63
CA ASN A 253 -6.75 -10.69 8.51
C ASN A 253 -6.55 -10.13 9.92
N ALA A 254 -7.54 -9.40 10.43
CA ALA A 254 -7.53 -8.77 11.76
C ALA A 254 -7.13 -9.74 12.90
N LYS A 255 -7.49 -11.03 12.80
CA LYS A 255 -7.15 -12.05 13.82
C LYS A 255 -5.65 -12.37 13.92
N THR A 256 -4.88 -11.99 12.91
CA THR A 256 -3.46 -12.36 12.78
C THR A 256 -2.51 -11.16 12.79
N VAL A 257 -3.05 -9.93 12.91
CA VAL A 257 -2.24 -8.72 12.96
C VAL A 257 -1.65 -8.59 14.35
N HIS A 258 -0.33 -8.38 14.43
CA HIS A 258 0.34 -8.14 15.70
C HIS A 258 -0.16 -6.84 16.37
N PRO A 259 -0.30 -6.76 17.71
CA PRO A 259 -0.78 -5.57 18.41
C PRO A 259 -0.03 -4.28 18.04
N ASN A 260 1.30 -4.33 17.91
CA ASN A 260 2.10 -3.16 17.49
C ASN A 260 1.81 -2.69 16.06
N SER A 261 1.24 -3.55 15.22
CA SER A 261 0.82 -3.21 13.86
C SER A 261 -0.64 -2.74 13.78
N MET A 262 -1.44 -2.91 14.84
CA MET A 262 -2.87 -2.56 14.83
C MET A 262 -3.15 -1.08 14.53
N PRO A 263 -2.35 -0.09 15.00
CA PRO A 263 -2.55 1.31 14.61
C PRO A 263 -2.40 1.58 13.12
N PHE A 264 -1.68 0.71 12.39
CA PHE A 264 -1.45 0.82 10.96
C PHE A 264 -2.38 -0.10 10.15
N PHE A 265 -3.23 -0.89 10.82
CA PHE A 265 -4.13 -1.83 10.16
C PHE A 265 -5.26 -1.09 9.42
N LEU A 266 -5.57 -1.53 8.21
CA LEU A 266 -6.53 -0.86 7.32
C LEU A 266 -7.87 -0.57 8.02
N ASP A 267 -8.49 -1.56 8.67
CA ASP A 267 -9.80 -1.35 9.29
C ASP A 267 -9.70 -0.39 10.48
N THR A 268 -8.63 -0.47 11.27
CA THR A 268 -8.36 0.49 12.36
C THR A 268 -8.25 1.91 11.83
N LEU A 269 -7.53 2.12 10.73
CA LEU A 269 -7.36 3.43 10.10
C LEU A 269 -8.70 3.96 9.55
N VAL A 270 -9.54 3.09 8.99
CA VAL A 270 -10.89 3.44 8.54
C VAL A 270 -11.77 3.83 9.71
N ASP A 271 -11.80 3.05 10.79
CA ASP A 271 -12.59 3.32 11.98
C ASP A 271 -12.20 4.64 12.65
N GLN A 272 -10.89 4.89 12.81
CA GLN A 272 -10.38 6.16 13.33
C GLN A 272 -10.85 7.33 12.48
N ARG A 273 -10.78 7.20 11.15
CA ARG A 273 -11.20 8.25 10.23
C ARG A 273 -12.69 8.52 10.29
N LEU A 274 -13.51 7.48 10.35
CA LEU A 274 -14.96 7.61 10.52
C LEU A 274 -15.31 8.27 11.85
N ALA A 275 -14.59 7.96 12.93
CA ALA A 275 -14.78 8.59 14.23
C ALA A 275 -14.42 10.08 14.21
N GLU A 276 -13.29 10.46 13.64
CA GLU A 276 -12.88 11.85 13.49
C GLU A 276 -13.87 12.67 12.65
N GLU A 277 -14.40 12.10 11.56
CA GLU A 277 -15.36 12.76 10.70
C GLU A 277 -16.69 13.01 11.42
N LYS A 278 -17.16 12.02 12.20
CA LYS A 278 -18.31 12.19 13.10
C LYS A 278 -18.06 13.30 14.13
N MET A 279 -16.87 13.36 14.73
CA MET A 279 -16.52 14.43 15.68
C MET A 279 -16.50 15.82 15.01
N ARG A 280 -15.95 15.94 13.80
CA ARG A 280 -15.95 17.20 13.03
C ARG A 280 -17.38 17.65 12.70
N ILE A 281 -18.25 16.74 12.28
CA ILE A 281 -19.66 17.05 12.00
C ILE A 281 -20.38 17.51 13.28
N ASN A 282 -20.16 16.85 14.41
CA ASN A 282 -20.77 17.23 15.68
C ASN A 282 -20.28 18.61 16.15
N LYS A 283 -18.98 18.91 16.02
CA LYS A 283 -18.41 20.22 16.34
C LYS A 283 -19.01 21.33 15.46
N ALA A 284 -19.15 21.08 14.15
CA ALA A 284 -19.77 22.04 13.24
C ALA A 284 -21.26 22.29 13.53
N LYS A 285 -21.99 21.28 14.01
CA LYS A 285 -23.40 21.44 14.45
C LYS A 285 -23.50 22.24 15.74
N ASN A 286 -22.62 22.01 16.72
CA ASN A 286 -22.63 22.74 17.97
C ASN A 286 -22.29 24.23 17.77
N ASN A 287 -21.27 24.54 16.95
CA ASN A 287 -20.91 25.92 16.65
C ASN A 287 -22.06 26.69 15.96
N LYS A 288 -22.81 26.04 15.05
CA LYS A 288 -24.00 26.65 14.43
C LYS A 288 -25.14 26.89 15.42
N ALA A 289 -25.29 26.03 16.43
CA ALA A 289 -26.30 26.22 17.48
C ALA A 289 -25.92 27.35 18.43
N GLU A 290 -24.63 27.50 18.76
CA GLU A 290 -24.11 28.60 19.56
C GLU A 290 -24.24 29.96 18.84
N ASP A 291 -23.89 30.06 17.55
CA ASP A 291 -24.09 31.28 16.77
C ASP A 291 -25.57 31.68 16.63
N SER A 292 -26.48 30.70 16.54
CA SER A 292 -27.92 30.94 16.46
C SER A 292 -28.52 31.45 17.78
N SER A 293 -27.92 31.07 18.91
CA SER A 293 -28.33 31.53 20.25
C SER A 293 -27.69 32.86 20.66
N ALA A 294 -26.55 33.21 20.07
CA ALA A 294 -25.92 34.54 20.23
C ALA A 294 -26.65 35.65 19.45
N LEU A 295 -27.36 35.31 18.37
CA LEU A 295 -28.18 36.25 17.58
C LEU A 295 -29.59 36.53 18.17
N LEU A 296 -29.96 35.82 19.24
CA LEU A 296 -31.25 35.96 19.94
C LEU A 296 -31.12 36.63 21.33
N ARG A 297 -30.00 37.31 21.60
CA ARG A 297 -29.82 38.23 22.74
C ARG A 297 -29.59 39.64 22.24
#